data_AF-A0AAW7WI65-F1
#
_entry.id   AF-A0AAW7WI65-F1
#
_cell.length_a   1.000
_cell.length_b   1.000
_cell.length_c   1.000
_cell.angle_alpha   90.00
_cell.angle_beta   90.00
_cell.angle_gamma   90.00
#
_symmetry.space_group_name_H-M   'P 1'
#
loop_
_entity.id
_entity.type
_entity.pdbx_description
1 polymer ?
#
loop_
_entity_poly.entity_id
_entity_poly.type
_entity_poly.pdbx_seq_one_letter_code
_entity_poly.pdbx_strand_id
1 'polypeptide(L)' 'MGIPAAGRAEFDQCRLIDQVLNRLGNAMAINRLIIAESGDSTAVAAASDALAQQNESYRHTKRQRSKAGCDGWERD' A
#
# COMPACT_ATOMS: atom_id res chain seq x y z
N MET A 1 -23.23 -19.04 -29.84
CA MET A 1 -22.11 -18.09 -30.13
C MET A 1 -21.53 -17.64 -28.81
N GLY A 2 -20.37 -18.17 -28.44
CA GLY A 2 -19.66 -17.76 -27.21
C GLY A 2 -18.91 -16.45 -27.46
N ILE A 3 -19.07 -15.50 -26.56
CA ILE A 3 -18.31 -14.24 -26.59
C ILE A 3 -16.83 -14.59 -26.34
N PRO A 4 -15.88 -14.19 -27.22
CA PRO A 4 -14.48 -14.49 -27.00
C PRO A 4 -14.00 -13.77 -25.74
N ALA A 5 -13.30 -14.49 -24.86
CA ALA A 5 -12.70 -13.95 -23.65
C ALA A 5 -11.45 -13.08 -23.94
N ALA A 6 -11.50 -12.26 -24.98
CA ALA A 6 -10.47 -11.28 -25.28
C ALA A 6 -10.71 -10.04 -24.41
N GLY A 7 -9.95 -9.91 -23.31
CA GLY A 7 -9.79 -8.63 -22.61
C GLY A 7 -9.92 -8.64 -21.09
N ARG A 8 -10.28 -9.75 -20.43
CA ARG A 8 -10.13 -9.83 -18.97
C ARG A 8 -8.69 -10.23 -18.68
N ALA A 9 -7.81 -9.24 -18.50
CA ALA A 9 -6.65 -9.48 -17.65
C ALA A 9 -7.21 -10.09 -16.37
N GLU A 10 -6.78 -11.31 -16.04
CA GLU A 10 -7.14 -11.95 -14.78
C GLU A 10 -6.85 -10.94 -13.67
N PHE A 11 -7.88 -10.54 -12.94
CA PHE A 11 -7.73 -9.50 -11.92
C PHE A 11 -6.91 -10.10 -10.79
N ASP A 12 -5.60 -9.91 -10.84
CA ASP A 12 -4.70 -10.33 -9.79
C ASP A 12 -4.84 -9.37 -8.61
N GLN A 13 -5.81 -9.70 -7.75
CA GLN A 13 -6.13 -8.98 -6.54
C GLN A 13 -4.90 -8.83 -5.64
N CYS A 14 -4.03 -9.83 -5.58
CA CYS A 14 -2.82 -9.81 -4.77
C CYS A 14 -1.81 -8.80 -5.31
N ARG A 15 -1.58 -8.79 -6.61
CA ARG A 15 -0.71 -7.80 -7.26
C ARG A 15 -1.21 -6.38 -7.07
N LEU A 16 -2.52 -6.15 -7.09
CA LEU A 16 -3.09 -4.82 -6.84
C LEU A 16 -2.90 -4.38 -5.39
N ILE A 17 -3.13 -5.28 -4.43
CA ILE A 17 -2.89 -4.99 -3.01
C ILE A 17 -1.40 -4.69 -2.77
N ASP A 18 -0.49 -5.43 -3.41
CA ASP A 18 0.95 -5.19 -3.33
C ASP A 18 1.34 -3.83 -3.93
N GLN A 19 0.74 -3.43 -5.05
CA GLN A 19 0.95 -2.08 -5.60
C GLN A 19 0.52 -0.98 -4.62
N VAL A 20 -0.60 -1.16 -3.91
CA VAL A 20 -1.05 -0.20 -2.89
C VAL A 20 -0.05 -0.17 -1.72
N LEU A 21 0.39 -1.32 -1.23
CA LEU A 21 1.39 -1.41 -0.15
C LEU A 21 2.71 -0.73 -0.53
N ASN A 22 3.18 -0.91 -1.77
CA ASN A 22 4.41 -0.28 -2.27
C ASN A 22 4.27 1.24 -2.34
N ARG A 23 3.14 1.75 -2.83
CA ARG A 23 2.87 3.20 -2.87
C ARG A 23 2.83 3.81 -1.47
N LEU A 24 2.16 3.14 -0.53
CA LEU A 24 2.14 3.56 0.88
C LEU A 24 3.54 3.55 1.49
N GLY A 25 4.31 2.48 1.27
CA GLY A 25 5.68 2.36 1.78
C GLY A 25 6.60 3.47 1.27
N ASN A 26 6.51 3.83 -0.01
CA ASN A 26 7.26 4.95 -0.60
C ASN A 26 6.86 6.30 0.03
N ALA A 27 5.56 6.60 0.09
CA ALA A 27 5.07 7.84 0.68
C ALA A 27 5.50 7.98 2.15
N MET A 28 5.50 6.88 2.90
CA MET A 28 6.00 6.84 4.27
C MET A 28 7.51 7.09 4.37
N ALA A 29 8.30 6.55 3.44
CA ALA A 29 9.74 6.80 3.38
C ALA A 29 10.05 8.27 3.12
N ILE A 30 9.32 8.91 2.19
CA ILE A 30 9.43 10.34 1.91
C ILE A 30 9.10 11.17 3.16
N ASN A 31 7.98 10.89 3.84
CA ASN A 31 7.61 11.62 5.05
C ASN A 31 8.63 11.46 6.18
N ARG A 32 9.21 10.26 6.34
CA ARG A 32 10.31 10.05 7.31
C ARG A 32 11.56 10.87 6.96
N LEU A 33 11.88 11.00 5.68
CA LEU A 33 12.98 11.84 5.22
C LEU A 33 12.72 13.31 5.56
N ILE A 34 11.51 13.83 5.28
CA ILE A 34 11.13 15.21 5.62
C ILE A 34 11.24 15.44 7.13
N ILE A 35 10.75 14.51 7.96
CA ILE A 35 10.85 14.61 9.42
C ILE A 35 12.30 14.66 9.90
N ALA A 36 13.18 13.87 9.27
CA ALA A 36 14.58 13.76 9.68
C ALA A 36 15.44 14.95 9.21
N GLU A 37 15.15 15.51 8.03
CA GLU A 37 16.05 16.45 7.35
C GLU A 37 15.53 17.90 7.31
N SER A 38 14.22 18.11 7.46
CA SER A 38 13.64 19.46 7.34
C SER A 38 13.89 20.30 8.59
N GLY A 39 14.34 21.54 8.39
CA GLY A 39 14.34 22.58 9.43
C GLY A 39 13.01 23.33 9.57
N ASP A 40 12.04 23.09 8.68
CA ASP A 40 10.71 23.70 8.74
C ASP A 40 9.77 22.88 9.63
N SER A 41 9.44 23.42 10.81
CA SER A 41 8.56 22.77 11.78
C SER A 41 7.15 22.51 11.25
N THR A 42 6.66 23.33 10.31
CA THR A 42 5.34 23.14 9.68
C THR A 42 5.37 21.93 8.76
N ALA A 43 6.42 21.80 7.94
CA ALA A 43 6.62 20.64 7.09
C ALA A 43 6.80 19.35 7.91
N VAL A 44 7.54 19.41 9.03
CA VAL A 44 7.71 18.26 9.94
C VAL A 44 6.37 17.83 10.56
N ALA A 45 5.55 18.79 11.01
CA ALA A 45 4.23 18.48 11.57
C ALA A 45 3.31 17.84 10.54
N ALA A 46 3.21 18.43 9.34
CA ALA A 46 2.40 17.89 8.25
C ALA A 46 2.87 16.49 7.82
N ALA A 47 4.19 16.27 7.71
CA ALA A 47 4.76 14.96 7.39
C ALA A 47 4.49 13.92 8.48
N SER A 48 4.50 14.33 9.76
CA SER A 48 4.19 13.46 10.90
C SER A 48 2.71 13.03 10.90
N ASP A 49 1.80 13.96 10.67
CA ASP A 49 0.36 13.67 10.58
C ASP A 49 0.04 12.76 9.39
N ALA A 50 0.66 13.02 8.23
CA ALA A 50 0.54 12.17 7.05
C ALA A 50 1.11 10.77 7.31
N LEU A 51 2.27 10.67 7.98
CA LEU A 51 2.90 9.38 8.31
C LEU A 51 2.03 8.55 9.26
N ALA A 52 1.33 9.17 10.22
CA ALA A 52 0.39 8.49 11.10
C ALA A 52 -0.77 7.84 10.32
N GLN A 53 -1.41 8.60 9.44
CA GLN A 53 -2.50 8.10 8.58
C GLN A 53 -2.04 7.00 7.62
N GLN A 54 -0.84 7.15 7.05
CA GLN A 54 -0.25 6.15 6.16
C GLN A 54 0.09 4.84 6.91
N ASN A 55 0.56 4.91 8.15
CA ASN A 55 0.81 3.72 8.97
C ASN A 55 -0.49 2.93 9.22
N GLU A 56 -1.59 3.63 9.53
CA GLU A 56 -2.90 3.00 9.71
C GLU A 56 -3.37 2.34 8.40
N SER A 57 -3.27 3.07 7.30
CA SER A 57 -3.62 2.60 5.96
C SER A 57 -2.80 1.37 5.57
N TYR A 58 -1.50 1.39 5.82
CA TYR A 58 -0.59 0.26 5.55
C TYR A 58 -0.98 -0.97 6.36
N ARG A 59 -1.24 -0.81 7.67
CA ARG A 59 -1.70 -1.91 8.55
C ARG A 59 -3.04 -2.47 8.09
N HIS A 60 -3.97 -1.61 7.69
CA HIS A 60 -5.26 -2.03 7.16
C HIS A 60 -5.10 -2.80 5.85
N THR A 61 -4.35 -2.27 4.87
CA THR A 61 -4.10 -2.95 3.59
C THR A 61 -3.38 -4.28 3.77
N LYS A 62 -2.43 -4.38 4.70
CA LYS A 62 -1.77 -5.66 5.03
C LYS A 62 -2.76 -6.69 5.57
N ARG A 63 -3.72 -6.28 6.41
CA ARG A 63 -4.80 -7.17 6.86
C ARG A 63 -5.70 -7.61 5.70
N GLN A 64 -5.99 -6.74 4.75
CA GLN A 64 -6.77 -7.10 3.56
C GLN A 64 -6.01 -8.08 2.66
N ARG A 65 -4.70 -7.89 2.50
CA ARG A 65 -3.81 -8.83 1.82
C ARG A 65 -3.92 -10.25 2.40
N SER A 66 -3.87 -10.33 3.73
CA SER A 66 -3.98 -11.59 4.44
C SER A 66 -5.35 -12.25 4.27
N LYS A 67 -6.43 -11.48 4.41
CA LYS A 67 -7.79 -11.95 4.16
C LYS A 67 -8.01 -12.44 2.72
N ALA A 68 -7.30 -11.86 1.76
CA ALA A 68 -7.35 -12.26 0.36
C ALA A 68 -6.49 -13.49 0.05
N GLY A 69 -5.81 -14.09 1.04
CA GLY A 69 -4.96 -15.27 0.83
C GLY A 69 -3.65 -14.97 0.10
N CYS A 70 -3.28 -13.70 -0.04
CA CYS A 70 -2.11 -13.27 -0.80
C CYS A 70 -0.77 -13.48 -0.07
N ASP A 71 -0.80 -14.04 1.14
CA ASP A 71 0.36 -14.22 2.03
C ASP A 71 1.27 -15.39 1.63
N GLY A 72 0.92 -16.13 0.57
CA GLY A 72 1.74 -17.20 0.02
C GLY A 72 1.73 -18.49 0.86
N TRP A 73 0.75 -18.65 1.75
CA TRP A 73 0.48 -19.93 2.42
C TRP A 73 -0.63 -20.67 1.68
N GLU A 74 -0.25 -21.46 0.68
CA GLU A 74 -1.04 -22.64 0.33
C GLU A 74 -0.97 -23.57 1.56
N ARG A 75 -2.11 -23.78 2.23
CA ARG A 75 -2.24 -24.94 3.11
C ARG A 75 -2.38 -26.14 2.18
N ASP A 76 -1.28 -26.87 1.97
CA ASP A 76 -1.35 -28.30 1.63
C ASP A 76 -2.21 -29.04 2.68
#